data_AF-A0A6I6WHK0-F1
#
_entry.id   AF-A0A6I6WHK0-F1
#
_cell.length_a   1.000
_cell.length_b   1.000
_cell.length_c   1.000
_cell.angle_alpha   90.00
_cell.angle_beta   90.00
_cell.angle_gamma   90.00
#
_symmetry.space_group_name_H-M   'P 1'
#
loop_
_entity.id
_entity.type
_entity.pdbx_description
1 polymer ?
#
loop_
_entity_poly.entity_id
_entity_poly.type
_entity_poly.pdbx_seq_one_letter_code
_entity_poly.pdbx_strand_id
1 'polypeptide(L)'
;MGVPVPRRTDLSAPSSHSPSHSSPHPSPTPSPESSPASSPSVVRLLSSCSPARRAATGLVSAALLAATGVLAGAGPAGAAPSGGPGTVAGTGDVLRFTVRDSGDPAYDGTYELRCRPARGGHPAPLRACGALDRAEAEGKEPFRAVPSGAMCTMVDGGPATARVTGFWHGRAVDAEFSRHNGCEIDRWQALVPALPRVR
;
A
#
# COMPACT_ATOMS: atom_id res chain seq x y z
N MET A 1 69.47 12.91 -62.98
CA MET A 1 68.05 12.74 -63.33
C MET A 1 67.61 11.37 -62.84
N GLY A 2 67.10 11.30 -61.60
CA GLY A 2 66.64 10.06 -60.97
C GLY A 2 65.14 10.17 -60.72
N VAL A 3 64.38 9.22 -61.29
CA VAL A 3 62.92 9.18 -61.19
C VAL A 3 62.51 8.74 -59.78
N PRO A 4 61.60 9.43 -59.08
CA PRO A 4 61.11 8.99 -57.78
C PRO A 4 60.12 7.81 -57.94
N VAL A 5 60.36 6.74 -57.18
CA VAL A 5 59.50 5.56 -57.08
C VAL A 5 58.32 5.85 -56.14
N PRO A 6 57.06 5.53 -56.49
CA PRO A 6 55.94 5.71 -55.58
C PRO A 6 55.96 4.68 -54.43
N ARG A 7 55.73 5.16 -53.20
CA ARG A 7 55.54 4.31 -52.00
C ARG A 7 54.27 3.49 -52.16
N ARG A 8 54.36 2.18 -51.89
CA ARG A 8 53.20 1.28 -51.78
C ARG A 8 52.28 1.76 -50.67
N THR A 9 51.04 2.04 -51.02
CA THR A 9 49.93 2.26 -50.10
C THR A 9 49.65 0.95 -49.36
N ASP A 10 49.68 1.00 -48.03
CA ASP A 10 49.33 -0.11 -47.15
C ASP A 10 47.81 -0.33 -47.22
N LEU A 11 47.37 -1.40 -47.90
CA LEU A 11 45.98 -1.82 -47.92
C LEU A 11 45.61 -2.36 -46.54
N SER A 12 45.01 -1.52 -45.72
CA SER A 12 44.37 -1.93 -44.46
C SER A 12 43.25 -2.94 -44.77
N ALA A 13 43.44 -4.19 -44.35
CA ALA A 13 42.42 -5.22 -44.41
C ALA A 13 41.25 -4.91 -43.44
N PRO A 14 40.00 -5.25 -43.79
CA PRO A 14 38.87 -5.06 -42.89
C PRO A 14 38.90 -6.08 -41.74
N SER A 15 38.87 -5.57 -40.50
CA SER A 15 38.72 -6.35 -39.27
C SER A 15 37.40 -7.13 -39.29
N SER A 16 37.49 -8.44 -39.45
CA SER A 16 36.35 -9.35 -39.39
C SER A 16 35.87 -9.47 -37.94
N HIS A 17 34.80 -8.75 -37.58
CA HIS A 17 34.10 -8.96 -36.31
C HIS A 17 33.26 -10.24 -36.42
N SER A 18 33.63 -11.26 -35.64
CA SER A 18 32.81 -12.46 -35.48
C SER A 18 31.57 -12.14 -34.64
N PRO A 19 30.36 -12.60 -35.03
CA PRO A 19 29.18 -12.48 -34.19
C PRO A 19 29.31 -13.44 -33.00
N SER A 20 29.26 -12.90 -31.78
CA SER A 20 29.15 -13.67 -30.55
C SER A 20 27.79 -14.37 -30.53
N HIS A 21 27.77 -15.68 -30.80
CA HIS A 21 26.59 -16.51 -30.62
C HIS A 21 26.34 -16.69 -29.11
N SER A 22 25.36 -15.94 -28.58
CA SER A 22 24.79 -16.19 -27.25
C SER A 22 24.19 -17.59 -27.22
N SER A 23 24.81 -18.49 -26.48
CA SER A 23 24.25 -19.83 -26.24
C SER A 23 22.98 -19.71 -25.39
N PRO A 24 21.89 -20.42 -25.73
CA PRO A 24 20.71 -20.44 -24.89
C PRO A 24 21.03 -21.15 -23.57
N HIS A 25 20.84 -20.46 -22.45
CA HIS A 25 20.88 -21.07 -21.12
C HIS A 25 19.77 -22.14 -21.02
N PRO A 26 20.07 -23.37 -20.58
CA PRO A 26 19.03 -24.36 -20.31
C PRO A 26 18.11 -23.85 -19.19
N SER A 27 16.81 -23.90 -19.42
CA SER A 27 15.81 -23.59 -18.40
C SER A 27 15.92 -24.56 -17.21
N PRO A 28 15.72 -24.12 -15.96
CA PRO A 28 15.71 -25.01 -14.82
C PRO A 28 14.54 -26.00 -14.95
N THR A 29 14.87 -27.29 -14.86
CA THR A 29 13.90 -28.39 -14.81
C THR A 29 13.07 -28.27 -13.53
N PRO A 30 11.73 -28.37 -13.56
CA PRO A 30 10.95 -28.42 -12.34
C PRO A 30 11.25 -29.73 -11.58
N SER A 31 11.60 -29.62 -10.30
CA SER A 31 11.68 -30.75 -9.39
C SER A 31 10.32 -31.44 -9.26
N PRO A 32 10.24 -32.78 -9.16
CA PRO A 32 8.99 -33.46 -8.89
C PRO A 32 8.51 -33.10 -7.47
N GLU A 33 7.38 -32.42 -7.40
CA GLU A 33 6.68 -32.11 -6.17
C GLU A 33 6.11 -33.42 -5.60
N SER A 34 6.68 -33.85 -4.46
CA SER A 34 6.20 -34.99 -3.69
C SER A 34 4.75 -34.75 -3.26
N SER A 35 3.82 -35.49 -3.87
CA SER A 35 2.43 -35.54 -3.46
C SER A 35 2.30 -36.09 -2.03
N PRO A 36 1.66 -35.39 -1.07
CA PRO A 36 1.19 -36.03 0.13
C PRO A 36 -0.13 -36.77 -0.17
N ALA A 37 -0.05 -38.09 -0.07
CA ALA A 37 -1.18 -38.99 -0.09
C ALA A 37 -2.18 -38.69 1.04
N SER A 38 -3.46 -38.85 0.70
CA SER A 38 -4.59 -39.26 1.53
C SER A 38 -4.38 -39.34 3.05
N SER A 39 -5.24 -38.63 3.79
CA SER A 39 -5.79 -39.22 5.01
C SER A 39 -7.27 -38.88 5.17
N PRO A 40 -8.10 -39.89 5.52
CA PRO A 40 -9.55 -39.82 5.46
C PRO A 40 -10.18 -39.14 6.68
N SER A 41 -11.36 -38.59 6.41
CA SER A 41 -12.49 -38.36 7.31
C SER A 41 -12.34 -38.86 8.74
N VAL A 42 -12.28 -37.93 9.69
CA VAL A 42 -12.80 -38.17 11.03
C VAL A 42 -13.96 -37.21 11.25
N VAL A 43 -15.17 -37.74 11.03
CA VAL A 43 -16.41 -37.21 11.53
C VAL A 43 -16.26 -37.03 13.05
N ARG A 44 -16.15 -35.78 13.52
CA ARG A 44 -16.26 -35.48 14.94
C ARG A 44 -17.61 -34.83 15.21
N LEU A 45 -18.33 -35.54 16.08
CA LEU A 45 -19.68 -35.29 16.53
C LEU A 45 -19.90 -33.85 16.99
N LEU A 46 -21.09 -33.35 16.62
CA LEU A 46 -21.76 -32.21 17.21
C LEU A 46 -21.80 -32.37 18.73
N SER A 47 -20.93 -31.65 19.44
CA SER A 47 -20.98 -31.56 20.90
C SER A 47 -21.53 -30.19 21.26
N SER A 48 -22.86 -30.17 21.40
CA SER A 48 -23.63 -29.08 21.96
C SER A 48 -23.29 -28.88 23.44
N CYS A 49 -22.82 -27.69 23.81
CA CYS A 49 -22.91 -27.22 25.19
C CYS A 49 -23.06 -25.69 25.18
N SER A 50 -24.31 -25.22 25.12
CA SER A 50 -24.68 -23.93 25.73
C SER A 50 -24.86 -24.19 27.22
N PRO A 51 -24.28 -23.36 28.10
CA PRO A 51 -25.07 -22.29 28.73
C PRO A 51 -24.15 -21.06 29.01
N ALA A 52 -24.53 -19.91 29.53
CA ALA A 52 -25.71 -19.45 30.21
C ALA A 52 -25.81 -17.92 29.98
N ARG A 53 -27.03 -17.43 29.82
CA ARG A 53 -27.37 -16.02 29.93
C ARG A 53 -27.00 -15.53 31.34
N ARG A 54 -26.21 -14.47 31.45
CA ARG A 54 -26.20 -13.64 32.66
C ARG A 54 -26.87 -12.31 32.33
N ALA A 55 -28.04 -12.13 32.92
CA ALA A 55 -28.86 -10.94 32.86
C ALA A 55 -28.54 -10.02 34.07
N ALA A 56 -28.70 -8.71 33.82
CA ALA A 56 -29.04 -7.66 34.79
C ALA A 56 -27.94 -7.34 35.85
N THR A 57 -27.75 -6.13 36.40
CA THR A 57 -28.60 -4.97 36.74
C THR A 57 -27.66 -3.77 36.99
N GLY A 58 -27.97 -2.54 36.57
CA GLY A 58 -28.49 -1.48 37.47
C GLY A 58 -27.45 -0.36 37.67
N LEU A 59 -27.63 0.83 37.09
CA LEU A 59 -28.18 2.05 37.70
C LEU A 59 -27.42 2.53 38.94
N VAL A 60 -26.81 3.74 38.89
CA VAL A 60 -27.20 4.93 39.68
C VAL A 60 -26.46 6.15 39.11
N SER A 61 -27.23 7.08 38.53
CA SER A 61 -26.82 8.46 38.28
C SER A 61 -27.24 9.31 39.47
N ALA A 62 -26.30 9.99 40.14
CA ALA A 62 -26.60 11.07 41.08
C ALA A 62 -25.33 11.87 41.43
N ALA A 63 -25.34 13.18 41.12
CA ALA A 63 -24.70 14.27 41.89
C ALA A 63 -24.84 15.56 41.08
N LEU A 64 -25.91 16.31 41.32
CA LEU A 64 -26.02 17.48 42.22
C LEU A 64 -25.60 18.80 41.56
N LEU A 65 -26.60 19.69 41.49
CA LEU A 65 -26.48 21.11 41.22
C LEU A 65 -25.66 21.81 42.32
N ALA A 66 -24.78 22.73 41.94
CA ALA A 66 -24.68 24.08 42.50
C ALA A 66 -23.46 24.82 41.95
N ALA A 67 -23.66 26.01 41.37
CA ALA A 67 -23.12 27.28 41.87
C ALA A 67 -23.15 28.35 40.77
N THR A 68 -23.93 29.39 41.03
CA THR A 68 -23.91 30.69 40.38
C THR A 68 -22.57 31.41 40.59
N GLY A 69 -22.01 32.00 39.53
CA GLY A 69 -20.89 32.93 39.60
C GLY A 69 -20.89 33.88 38.39
N VAL A 70 -21.42 35.08 38.59
CA VAL A 70 -21.30 36.23 37.68
C VAL A 70 -19.89 36.80 37.80
N LEU A 71 -19.28 37.18 36.67
CA LEU A 71 -18.56 38.46 36.49
C LEU A 71 -18.22 38.66 35.01
N ALA A 72 -18.65 39.80 34.48
CA ALA A 72 -18.46 40.24 33.10
C ALA A 72 -17.00 40.64 32.86
N GLY A 73 -16.40 40.09 31.81
CA GLY A 73 -15.12 40.54 31.25
C GLY A 73 -15.26 40.72 29.75
N ALA A 74 -15.54 41.95 29.32
CA ALA A 74 -15.48 42.33 27.92
C ALA A 74 -14.03 42.65 27.54
N GLY A 75 -13.37 41.72 26.84
CA GLY A 75 -12.11 41.97 26.15
C GLY A 75 -12.25 41.56 24.69
N PRO A 76 -11.88 42.39 23.69
CA PRO A 76 -11.88 41.96 22.30
C PRO A 76 -10.64 41.12 22.08
N ALA A 77 -10.70 39.83 22.40
CA ALA A 77 -9.73 38.86 21.94
C ALA A 77 -10.10 38.50 20.50
N GLY A 78 -9.25 38.92 19.55
CA GLY A 78 -9.39 38.57 18.15
C GLY A 78 -9.57 37.06 17.98
N ALA A 79 -10.73 36.66 17.48
CA ALA A 79 -11.00 35.31 17.06
C ALA A 79 -10.12 35.01 15.83
N ALA A 80 -8.93 34.50 16.07
CA ALA A 80 -8.27 33.69 15.05
C ALA A 80 -9.14 32.44 14.87
N PRO A 81 -9.59 32.10 13.65
CA PRO A 81 -10.20 30.81 13.41
C PRO A 81 -9.11 29.76 13.60
N SER A 82 -9.05 29.15 14.78
CA SER A 82 -8.42 27.86 14.97
C SER A 82 -9.30 26.83 14.26
N GLY A 83 -9.21 26.80 12.94
CA GLY A 83 -9.63 25.68 12.11
C GLY A 83 -8.70 24.50 12.38
N GLY A 84 -8.81 23.91 13.57
CA GLY A 84 -8.37 22.54 13.77
C GLY A 84 -9.24 21.66 12.88
N PRO A 85 -8.70 20.66 12.16
CA PRO A 85 -9.53 19.74 11.39
C PRO A 85 -10.46 19.03 12.37
N GLY A 86 -11.72 19.45 12.39
CA GLY A 86 -12.78 18.74 13.08
C GLY A 86 -12.77 17.31 12.54
N THR A 87 -12.39 16.37 13.40
CA THR A 87 -12.51 14.94 13.10
C THR A 87 -14.00 14.63 13.14
N VAL A 88 -14.70 14.94 12.04
CA VAL A 88 -15.95 14.26 11.76
C VAL A 88 -15.53 12.80 11.63
N ALA A 89 -15.79 12.01 12.67
CA ALA A 89 -15.61 10.57 12.61
C ALA A 89 -16.48 10.06 11.46
N GLY A 90 -15.86 9.91 10.28
CA GLY A 90 -16.52 9.42 9.10
C GLY A 90 -16.94 7.99 9.37
N THR A 91 -18.24 7.74 9.44
CA THR A 91 -18.82 6.42 9.76
C THR A 91 -18.65 5.39 8.65
N GLY A 92 -17.72 5.59 7.72
CA GLY A 92 -17.44 4.67 6.63
C GLY A 92 -16.00 4.77 6.15
N ASP A 93 -15.54 3.71 5.49
CA ASP A 93 -14.24 3.73 4.81
C ASP A 93 -14.38 4.58 3.57
N VAL A 94 -13.76 5.75 3.61
CA VAL A 94 -13.70 6.68 2.49
C VAL A 94 -12.25 7.12 2.41
N LEU A 95 -11.59 6.66 1.36
CA LEU A 95 -10.18 6.92 1.11
C LEU A 95 -10.04 7.68 -0.19
N ARG A 96 -9.15 8.64 -0.23
CA ARG A 96 -8.71 9.32 -1.43
C ARG A 96 -7.27 8.91 -1.70
N PHE A 97 -7.06 8.31 -2.86
CA PHE A 97 -5.75 7.96 -3.38
C PHE A 97 -5.31 9.04 -4.36
N THR A 98 -4.05 9.46 -4.27
CA THR A 98 -3.37 10.27 -5.25
C THR A 98 -2.11 9.52 -5.67
N VAL A 99 -2.08 9.01 -6.89
CA VAL A 99 -0.97 8.21 -7.44
C VAL A 99 -0.29 8.97 -8.56
N ARG A 100 1.03 8.86 -8.64
CA ARG A 100 1.85 9.51 -9.66
C ARG A 100 2.94 8.56 -10.16
N ASP A 101 3.31 8.75 -11.42
CA ASP A 101 4.47 8.14 -12.06
C ASP A 101 4.48 6.60 -11.97
N SER A 102 3.29 5.97 -11.99
CA SER A 102 3.17 4.51 -11.88
C SER A 102 3.45 3.77 -13.20
N GLY A 103 3.44 4.49 -14.32
CA GLY A 103 3.53 3.91 -15.66
C GLY A 103 2.23 3.25 -16.13
N ASP A 104 1.16 3.32 -15.33
CA ASP A 104 -0.19 2.92 -15.72
C ASP A 104 -1.14 4.14 -15.66
N PRO A 105 -1.49 4.74 -16.82
CA PRO A 105 -2.32 5.93 -16.85
C PRO A 105 -3.74 5.68 -16.33
N ALA A 106 -4.19 4.43 -16.23
CA ALA A 106 -5.47 4.13 -15.61
C ALA A 106 -5.45 4.34 -14.09
N TYR A 107 -4.28 4.25 -13.46
CA TYR A 107 -4.12 4.37 -12.01
C TYR A 107 -3.45 5.67 -11.56
N ASP A 108 -2.80 6.42 -12.46
CA ASP A 108 -2.29 7.74 -12.13
C ASP A 108 -3.43 8.77 -11.98
N GLY A 109 -3.29 9.69 -11.03
CA GLY A 109 -4.29 10.72 -10.73
C GLY A 109 -4.88 10.58 -9.33
N THR A 110 -6.04 11.20 -9.11
CA THR A 110 -6.72 11.23 -7.80
C THR A 110 -8.10 10.62 -7.89
N TYR A 111 -8.43 9.68 -7.00
CA TYR A 111 -9.73 9.03 -6.94
C TYR A 111 -10.17 8.71 -5.52
N GLU A 112 -11.48 8.72 -5.33
CA GLU A 112 -12.12 8.24 -4.11
C GLU A 112 -12.38 6.72 -4.20
N LEU A 113 -12.16 6.03 -3.09
CA LEU A 113 -12.52 4.65 -2.83
C LEU A 113 -13.39 4.59 -1.57
N ARG A 114 -14.53 3.92 -1.66
CA ARG A 114 -15.34 3.53 -0.50
C ARG A 114 -15.45 2.03 -0.45
N CYS A 115 -15.37 1.42 0.73
CA CYS A 115 -15.34 -0.04 0.86
C CYS A 115 -16.62 -0.70 1.42
N ARG A 116 -17.58 0.09 1.91
CA ARG A 116 -18.85 -0.42 2.47
C ARG A 116 -20.07 0.38 1.98
N PRO A 117 -20.70 -0.01 0.86
CA PRO A 117 -20.23 -0.96 -0.16
C PRO A 117 -19.09 -0.41 -1.02
N ALA A 118 -18.34 -1.31 -1.64
CA ALA A 118 -17.23 -1.02 -2.56
C ALA A 118 -17.69 -0.18 -3.77
N ARG A 119 -17.19 1.05 -3.91
CA ARG A 119 -17.49 1.98 -5.02
C ARG A 119 -16.49 3.14 -5.07
N GLY A 120 -16.62 4.00 -6.08
CA GLY A 120 -15.82 5.22 -6.21
C GLY A 120 -15.14 5.31 -7.57
N GLY A 121 -14.28 6.31 -7.73
CA GLY A 121 -13.52 6.55 -8.96
C GLY A 121 -12.27 5.69 -9.09
N HIS A 122 -11.94 4.89 -8.08
CA HIS A 122 -10.81 3.96 -8.13
C HIS A 122 -10.96 2.97 -9.31
N PRO A 123 -9.92 2.66 -10.10
CA PRO A 123 -10.04 1.79 -11.27
C PRO A 123 -10.61 0.39 -11.01
N ALA A 124 -10.30 -0.19 -9.84
CA ALA A 124 -10.85 -1.47 -9.39
C ALA A 124 -11.38 -1.43 -7.93
N PRO A 125 -12.54 -0.80 -7.63
CA PRO A 125 -12.97 -0.54 -6.25
C PRO A 125 -13.11 -1.81 -5.40
N LEU A 126 -13.76 -2.85 -5.94
CA LEU A 126 -13.95 -4.13 -5.25
C LEU A 126 -12.62 -4.80 -4.91
N ARG A 127 -11.67 -4.81 -5.85
CA ARG A 127 -10.37 -5.46 -5.67
C ARG A 127 -9.45 -4.65 -4.76
N ALA A 128 -9.55 -3.33 -4.79
CA ALA A 128 -8.81 -2.42 -3.91
C ALA A 128 -9.22 -2.63 -2.45
N CYS A 129 -10.52 -2.62 -2.16
CA CYS A 129 -11.02 -2.90 -0.81
C CYS A 129 -10.58 -4.29 -0.33
N GLY A 130 -10.72 -5.32 -1.17
CA GLY A 130 -10.27 -6.66 -0.81
C GLY A 130 -8.76 -6.80 -0.61
N ALA A 131 -7.93 -5.90 -1.16
CA ALA A 131 -6.49 -5.88 -0.87
C ALA A 131 -6.20 -5.23 0.49
N LEU A 132 -6.88 -4.13 0.81
CA LEU A 132 -6.78 -3.48 2.12
C LEU A 132 -7.24 -4.43 3.25
N ASP A 133 -8.39 -5.07 3.08
CA ASP A 133 -8.93 -6.04 4.04
C ASP A 133 -7.98 -7.23 4.23
N ARG A 134 -7.40 -7.75 3.14
CA ARG A 134 -6.44 -8.87 3.20
C ARG A 134 -5.18 -8.48 3.96
N ALA A 135 -4.64 -7.28 3.71
CA ALA A 135 -3.47 -6.80 4.42
C ALA A 135 -3.72 -6.78 5.94
N GLU A 136 -4.87 -6.26 6.39
CA GLU A 136 -5.22 -6.30 7.82
C GLU A 136 -5.45 -7.72 8.34
N ALA A 137 -6.10 -8.60 7.56
CA ALA A 137 -6.31 -9.99 7.95
C ALA A 137 -4.99 -10.78 8.10
N GLU A 138 -3.94 -10.41 7.35
CA GLU A 138 -2.58 -10.95 7.46
C GLU A 138 -1.77 -10.30 8.59
N GLY A 139 -2.38 -9.42 9.39
CA GLY A 139 -1.72 -8.73 10.51
C GLY A 139 -0.82 -7.57 10.07
N LYS A 140 -0.92 -7.12 8.82
CA LYS A 140 -0.22 -5.93 8.33
C LYS A 140 -1.02 -4.68 8.67
N GLU A 141 -0.33 -3.56 8.83
CA GLU A 141 -0.96 -2.25 9.01
C GLU A 141 -0.85 -1.46 7.69
N PRO A 142 -1.87 -1.50 6.80
CA PRO A 142 -1.74 -1.04 5.41
C PRO A 142 -1.27 0.41 5.27
N PHE A 143 -1.66 1.26 6.22
CA PHE A 143 -1.38 2.69 6.20
C PHE A 143 -0.24 3.11 7.14
N ARG A 144 0.37 2.18 7.87
CA ARG A 144 1.48 2.51 8.76
C ARG A 144 2.76 2.69 7.96
N ALA A 145 3.42 3.82 8.16
CA ALA A 145 4.72 4.12 7.55
C ALA A 145 5.82 3.17 8.03
N VAL A 146 6.87 3.00 7.22
CA VAL A 146 8.09 2.31 7.66
C VAL A 146 8.72 3.10 8.82
N PRO A 147 9.08 2.46 9.95
CA PRO A 147 9.74 3.14 11.05
C PRO A 147 11.08 3.76 10.64
N SER A 148 11.38 4.96 11.16
CA SER A 148 12.69 5.59 11.00
C SER A 148 13.75 4.73 11.69
N GLY A 149 14.63 4.10 10.90
CA GLY A 149 15.63 3.15 11.40
C GLY A 149 15.31 1.68 11.13
N ALA A 150 14.22 1.38 10.41
CA ALA A 150 14.05 0.06 9.82
C ALA A 150 15.23 -0.26 8.88
N MET A 151 15.75 -1.49 8.97
CA MET A 151 16.82 -1.97 8.10
C MET A 151 16.23 -2.41 6.77
N CYS A 152 16.23 -1.50 5.79
CA CYS A 152 15.65 -1.71 4.47
C CYS A 152 16.76 -1.85 3.42
N THR A 153 16.53 -2.69 2.40
CA THR A 153 17.45 -2.76 1.27
C THR A 153 17.41 -1.45 0.47
N MET A 154 18.55 -1.03 -0.06
CA MET A 154 18.66 0.18 -0.89
C MET A 154 18.31 -0.10 -2.36
N VAL A 155 17.23 -0.85 -2.59
CA VAL A 155 16.72 -1.13 -3.93
C VAL A 155 15.74 -0.03 -4.31
N ASP A 156 16.07 0.72 -5.37
CA ASP A 156 15.16 1.69 -5.95
C ASP A 156 14.25 0.99 -6.98
N GLY A 157 12.95 1.05 -6.74
CA GLY A 157 11.91 0.49 -7.60
C GLY A 157 11.44 1.46 -8.68
N GLY A 158 11.92 2.70 -8.70
CA GLY A 158 11.48 3.75 -9.63
C GLY A 158 10.60 4.82 -8.97
N PRO A 159 10.08 5.77 -9.78
CA PRO A 159 9.56 7.05 -9.29
C PRO A 159 8.15 7.01 -8.70
N ALA A 160 7.44 5.88 -8.83
CA ALA A 160 6.02 5.84 -8.48
C ALA A 160 5.79 6.17 -7.00
N THR A 161 4.83 7.07 -6.75
CA THR A 161 4.41 7.48 -5.41
C THR A 161 2.90 7.40 -5.27
N ALA A 162 2.43 7.22 -4.04
CA ALA A 162 1.03 7.32 -3.72
C ALA A 162 0.82 7.99 -2.35
N ARG A 163 -0.22 8.81 -2.24
CA ARG A 163 -0.71 9.35 -0.98
C ARG A 163 -2.15 8.94 -0.77
N VAL A 164 -2.43 8.35 0.38
CA VAL A 164 -3.77 7.89 0.75
C VAL A 164 -4.23 8.67 1.96
N THR A 165 -5.39 9.32 1.85
CA THR A 165 -5.99 10.13 2.92
C THR A 165 -7.43 9.71 3.17
N GLY A 166 -7.96 9.94 4.37
CA GLY A 166 -9.39 9.75 4.65
C GLY A 166 -9.64 8.96 5.92
N PHE A 167 -10.59 8.01 5.89
CA PHE A 167 -10.95 7.18 7.03
C PHE A 167 -10.97 5.70 6.64
N TRP A 168 -10.42 4.87 7.52
CA TRP A 168 -10.38 3.41 7.40
C TRP A 168 -10.65 2.77 8.77
N HIS A 169 -11.70 1.97 8.89
CA HIS A 169 -12.16 1.38 10.16
C HIS A 169 -12.24 2.40 11.31
N GLY A 170 -12.74 3.60 11.01
CA GLY A 170 -12.90 4.68 12.00
C GLY A 170 -11.59 5.39 12.39
N ARG A 171 -10.45 5.02 11.80
CA ARG A 171 -9.17 5.71 11.99
C ARG A 171 -8.92 6.68 10.85
N ALA A 172 -8.50 7.89 11.17
CA ALA A 172 -8.01 8.83 10.17
C ALA A 172 -6.74 8.24 9.52
N VAL A 173 -6.68 8.30 8.21
CA VAL A 173 -5.56 7.82 7.40
C VAL A 173 -4.91 9.02 6.75
N ASP A 174 -3.59 9.08 6.89
CA ASP A 174 -2.72 9.91 6.10
C ASP A 174 -1.40 9.15 5.89
N ALA A 175 -1.30 8.46 4.74
CA ALA A 175 -0.22 7.54 4.46
C ALA A 175 0.45 7.88 3.13
N GLU A 176 1.77 7.90 3.14
CA GLU A 176 2.60 8.02 1.95
C GLU A 176 3.26 6.68 1.62
N PHE A 177 3.35 6.43 0.32
CA PHE A 177 3.99 5.27 -0.26
C PHE A 177 4.97 5.76 -1.31
N SER A 178 6.18 5.22 -1.26
CA SER A 178 7.19 5.39 -2.29
C SER A 178 7.69 4.02 -2.71
N ARG A 179 8.69 3.98 -3.60
CA ARG A 179 9.36 2.74 -3.99
C ARG A 179 10.87 2.85 -3.92
N HIS A 180 11.39 3.74 -3.07
CA HIS A 180 12.83 4.07 -3.01
C HIS A 180 13.68 3.12 -2.13
N ASN A 181 13.07 2.14 -1.48
CA ASN A 181 13.76 1.09 -0.72
C ASN A 181 12.91 -0.18 -0.62
N GLY A 182 13.51 -1.29 -0.19
CA GLY A 182 12.83 -2.59 -0.11
C GLY A 182 11.60 -2.62 0.78
N CYS A 183 11.64 -1.97 1.94
CA CYS A 183 10.48 -1.95 2.85
C CYS A 183 9.28 -1.21 2.23
N GLU A 184 9.54 -0.09 1.56
CA GLU A 184 8.51 0.69 0.87
C GLU A 184 7.94 -0.06 -0.34
N ILE A 185 8.81 -0.77 -1.08
CA ILE A 185 8.38 -1.66 -2.17
C ILE A 185 7.46 -2.77 -1.64
N ASP A 186 7.83 -3.43 -0.54
CA ASP A 186 7.02 -4.51 0.04
C ASP A 186 5.67 -3.99 0.54
N ARG A 187 5.64 -2.81 1.17
CA ARG A 187 4.39 -2.14 1.56
C ARG A 187 3.52 -1.84 0.35
N TRP A 188 4.11 -1.36 -0.75
CA TRP A 188 3.39 -1.11 -1.99
C TRP A 188 2.77 -2.39 -2.54
N GLN A 189 3.55 -3.47 -2.65
CA GLN A 189 3.12 -4.74 -3.22
C GLN A 189 2.01 -5.41 -2.40
N ALA A 190 2.07 -5.29 -1.07
CA ALA A 190 1.05 -5.83 -0.18
C ALA A 190 -0.35 -5.25 -0.45
N LEU A 191 -0.43 -4.05 -1.04
CA LEU A 191 -1.70 -3.37 -1.32
C LEU A 191 -2.15 -3.49 -2.77
N VAL A 192 -1.43 -4.20 -3.64
CA VAL A 192 -1.90 -4.42 -5.01
C VAL A 192 -3.19 -5.26 -5.01
N PRO A 193 -4.28 -4.84 -5.70
CA PRO A 193 -4.38 -3.73 -6.66
C PRO A 193 -5.08 -2.44 -6.15
N ALA A 194 -5.09 -2.17 -4.84
CA ALA A 194 -5.43 -0.83 -4.33
C ALA A 194 -4.36 0.21 -4.71
N LEU A 195 -3.11 -0.22 -4.85
CA LEU A 195 -2.07 0.51 -5.57
C LEU A 195 -1.79 -0.18 -6.91
N PRO A 196 -1.36 0.56 -7.95
CA PRO A 196 -1.10 -0.07 -9.25
C PRO A 196 0.04 -1.07 -9.19
N ARG A 197 -0.02 -2.06 -10.08
CA ARG A 197 1.19 -2.76 -10.51
C ARG A 197 1.95 -1.82 -11.44
N VAL A 198 3.02 -1.27 -10.90
CA VAL A 198 4.05 -0.56 -11.64
C VAL A 198 4.73 -1.48 -12.65
N ARG A 199 5.01 -0.96 -13.84
CA ARG A 199 5.70 -1.68 -14.93
C ARG A 199 7.17 -1.29 -15.02
#